data_AF-A0A328RG96-F1
#
_entry.id   AF-A0A328RG96-F1
#
_cell.length_a   1.000
_cell.length_b   1.000
_cell.length_c   1.000
_cell.angle_alpha   90.00
_cell.angle_beta   90.00
_cell.angle_gamma   90.00
#
_symmetry.space_group_name_H-M   'P 1'
#
loop_
_entity.id
_entity.type
_entity.pdbx_description
1 polymer ?
#
loop_
_entity_poly.entity_id
_entity_poly.type
_entity_poly.pdbx_seq_one_letter_code
_entity_poly.pdbx_strand_id
1 'polypeptide(L)'
;MTIPFQKNDRFYLDIQSWSDKGLGQGVYKGAVVLVPFTCPGDTICVHITKVSLPYSFGKCVEIIRPSDQRQSPPCKVFTRCGGCHIQHLSEASEKAMKVERVQRLFEQEGYSIPDVMYRESPDTLFYRNKAQFAVTKDEEGNYSVGFFAMRSQRVVDCDECYIQDSLTNRVLLLFKSYLREFSPPIFKENERDGIAHFVVRVSSESEVMIALVSNDDLMEYRESFVAYMKGVSEVKSIYLSENDNLKWTVLGEKECLLWGESEIKERVGGLCLSLSLRSFFQANRRGMLLLWEEVLQMMDVNGSESVLDLYCGTGAMTLYLASHVQKIVGVESHPKAIFDANANAALNHVENVEFIEGVVEEVLPSMDSDPSIVICDPPRKGVDRKVLQCILDKKIDVLIYVSCSPETLLRDSKILCEGGYRISSVCVLNMFPQTYHLETIVRFSY
;
A
#
# COMPACT_ATOMS: atom_id res chain seq x y z
N MET A 1 0.47 0.64 36.60
CA MET A 1 1.55 -0.34 36.35
C MET A 1 2.89 0.35 36.53
N THR A 2 3.80 -0.20 37.33
CA THR A 2 5.20 0.26 37.44
C THR A 2 6.07 -0.45 36.42
N ILE A 3 6.82 0.29 35.62
CA ILE A 3 7.71 -0.30 34.60
C ILE A 3 8.99 -0.81 35.26
N PRO A 4 9.38 -2.09 35.08
CA PRO A 4 10.44 -2.74 35.85
C PRO A 4 11.85 -2.59 35.25
N PHE A 5 12.03 -1.69 34.27
CA PHE A 5 13.28 -1.43 33.57
C PHE A 5 13.37 0.04 33.16
N GLN A 6 14.59 0.49 32.88
CA GLN A 6 14.91 1.83 32.39
C GLN A 6 15.39 1.79 30.95
N LYS A 7 15.47 2.97 30.32
CA LYS A 7 16.09 3.10 28.99
C LYS A 7 17.54 2.62 29.07
N ASN A 8 17.97 1.89 28.04
CA ASN A 8 19.27 1.25 27.87
C ASN A 8 19.49 -0.07 28.62
N ASP A 9 18.58 -0.48 29.50
CA ASP A 9 18.63 -1.79 30.14
C ASP A 9 18.67 -2.91 29.09
N ARG A 10 19.33 -4.01 29.47
CA ARG A 10 19.40 -5.24 28.67
C ARG A 10 18.98 -6.44 29.50
N PHE A 11 18.19 -7.31 28.90
CA PHE A 11 17.76 -8.56 29.53
C PHE A 11 17.31 -9.57 28.47
N TYR A 12 17.16 -10.82 28.88
CA TYR A 12 16.56 -11.85 28.04
C TYR A 12 15.05 -11.69 28.00
N LEU A 13 14.49 -11.77 26.80
CA LEU A 13 13.06 -11.64 26.55
C LEU A 13 12.62 -12.75 25.60
N ASP A 14 11.58 -13.49 25.99
CA ASP A 14 10.88 -14.39 25.09
C ASP A 14 9.82 -13.60 24.33
N ILE A 15 9.82 -13.77 23.01
CA ILE A 15 8.80 -13.19 22.13
C ILE A 15 7.66 -14.19 22.02
N GLN A 16 6.45 -13.73 22.33
CA GLN A 16 5.27 -14.58 22.52
C GLN A 16 4.21 -14.35 21.44
N SER A 17 4.11 -13.13 20.92
CA SER A 17 3.06 -12.78 19.95
C SER A 17 3.49 -11.60 19.06
N TRP A 18 2.56 -11.18 18.21
CA TRP A 18 2.71 -10.04 17.31
C TRP A 18 1.90 -8.84 17.79
N SER A 19 2.48 -7.66 17.61
CA SER A 19 1.72 -6.42 17.51
C SER A 19 1.11 -6.26 16.10
N ASP A 20 0.12 -5.38 15.99
CA ASP A 20 -0.57 -5.09 14.71
C ASP A 20 0.35 -4.49 13.63
N LYS A 21 1.56 -4.07 14.00
CA LYS A 21 2.59 -3.54 13.10
C LYS A 21 3.71 -4.55 12.81
N GLY A 22 3.48 -5.84 13.06
CA GLY A 22 4.46 -6.91 12.81
C GLY A 22 5.70 -6.85 13.70
N LEU A 23 5.65 -6.12 14.81
CA LEU A 23 6.72 -6.15 15.83
C LEU A 23 6.49 -7.34 16.75
N GLY A 24 7.55 -8.05 17.10
CA GLY A 24 7.49 -9.09 18.12
C GLY A 24 7.16 -8.47 19.48
N GLN A 25 6.29 -9.14 20.22
CA GLN A 25 5.81 -8.71 21.52
C GLN A 25 6.25 -9.72 22.58
N GLY A 26 6.93 -9.23 23.61
CA GLY A 26 7.28 -10.00 24.81
C GLY A 26 6.80 -9.29 26.07
N VAL A 27 6.64 -10.05 27.15
CA VAL A 27 6.26 -9.54 28.46
C VAL A 27 7.37 -9.79 29.45
N TYR A 28 7.90 -8.72 30.05
CA TYR A 28 8.91 -8.81 31.12
C TYR A 28 8.36 -8.24 32.41
N LYS A 29 8.20 -9.11 33.42
CA LYS A 29 7.65 -8.75 34.75
C LYS A 29 6.36 -7.91 34.66
N GLY A 30 5.46 -8.31 33.76
CA GLY A 30 4.15 -7.66 33.55
C GLY A 30 4.17 -6.43 32.63
N ALA A 31 5.32 -5.97 32.14
CA ALA A 31 5.41 -4.87 31.18
C ALA A 31 5.64 -5.38 29.74
N VAL A 32 4.89 -4.82 28.79
CA VAL A 32 4.97 -5.19 27.37
C VAL A 32 6.12 -4.47 26.69
N VAL A 33 6.93 -5.21 25.94
CA VAL A 33 8.04 -4.69 25.12
C VAL A 33 7.83 -5.12 23.66
N LEU A 34 7.82 -4.14 22.76
CA LEU A 34 7.75 -4.36 21.32
C LEU A 34 9.14 -4.27 20.70
N VAL A 35 9.51 -5.29 19.92
CA VAL A 35 10.85 -5.45 19.35
C VAL A 35 10.75 -5.73 17.84
N PRO A 36 11.20 -4.80 16.96
CA PRO A 36 11.24 -5.03 15.52
C PRO A 36 12.14 -6.22 15.15
N PHE A 37 11.84 -6.86 14.00
CA PHE A 37 12.65 -7.93 13.40
C PHE A 37 12.82 -9.20 14.26
N THR A 38 11.87 -9.43 15.17
CA THR A 38 11.77 -10.64 16.00
C THR A 38 10.44 -11.32 15.75
N CYS A 39 10.25 -12.56 16.21
CA CYS A 39 9.02 -13.32 16.02
C CYS A 39 8.71 -14.23 17.21
N PRO A 40 7.44 -14.64 17.40
CA PRO A 40 7.06 -15.62 18.42
C PRO A 40 7.94 -16.87 18.36
N GLY A 41 8.35 -17.33 19.54
CA GLY A 41 9.30 -18.43 19.70
C GLY A 41 10.76 -18.01 19.80
N ASP A 42 11.11 -16.77 19.44
CA ASP A 42 12.45 -16.24 19.71
C ASP A 42 12.68 -16.06 21.21
N THR A 43 13.89 -16.39 21.65
CA THR A 43 14.48 -15.86 22.88
C THR A 43 15.60 -14.90 22.50
N ILE A 44 15.51 -13.65 22.91
CA ILE A 44 16.45 -12.58 22.50
C ILE A 44 17.13 -11.91 23.70
N CYS A 45 18.29 -11.33 23.47
CA CYS A 45 18.82 -10.26 24.31
C CYS A 45 18.26 -8.92 23.80
N VAL A 46 17.30 -8.34 24.52
CA VAL A 46 16.69 -7.06 24.17
C VAL A 46 17.49 -5.92 24.79
N HIS A 47 17.62 -4.80 24.07
CA HIS A 47 18.07 -3.52 24.62
C HIS A 47 16.94 -2.49 24.54
N ILE A 48 16.54 -1.94 25.67
CA ILE A 48 15.41 -1.00 25.76
C ILE A 48 15.79 0.36 25.19
N THR A 49 15.07 0.80 24.15
CA THR A 49 15.33 2.07 23.46
C THR A 49 14.38 3.18 23.90
N LYS A 50 13.15 2.83 24.31
CA LYS A 50 12.15 3.77 24.82
C LYS A 50 11.28 3.10 25.88
N VAL A 51 11.12 3.78 27.01
CA VAL A 51 10.21 3.38 28.09
C VAL A 51 8.93 4.20 27.98
N SER A 52 7.79 3.55 27.86
CA SER A 52 6.47 4.18 27.78
C SER A 52 5.35 3.22 28.18
N LEU A 53 4.15 3.77 28.40
CA LEU A 53 2.91 3.03 28.56
C LEU A 53 2.01 3.22 27.31
N PRO A 54 1.14 2.24 26.96
CA PRO A 54 0.99 0.94 27.63
C PRO A 54 2.11 -0.06 27.33
N TYR A 55 2.99 0.25 26.36
CA TYR A 55 4.12 -0.59 25.97
C TYR A 55 5.41 0.23 25.79
N SER A 56 6.54 -0.46 25.95
CA SER A 56 7.89 0.05 25.70
C SER A 56 8.47 -0.52 24.41
N PHE A 57 9.56 0.06 23.91
CA PHE A 57 10.25 -0.39 22.70
C PHE A 57 11.68 -0.84 23.02
N GLY A 58 12.08 -1.93 22.37
CA GLY A 58 13.44 -2.44 22.39
C GLY A 58 14.00 -2.70 21.00
N LYS A 59 15.30 -2.94 20.94
CA LYS A 59 15.96 -3.51 19.76
C LYS A 59 16.55 -4.87 20.12
N CYS A 60 16.47 -5.82 19.21
CA CYS A 60 17.15 -7.10 19.34
C CYS A 60 18.66 -6.87 19.19
N VAL A 61 19.44 -7.19 20.22
CA VAL A 61 20.91 -7.16 20.16
C VAL A 61 21.43 -8.49 19.61
N GLU A 62 20.84 -9.59 20.08
CA GLU A 62 21.22 -10.94 19.73
C GLU A 62 20.00 -11.86 19.87
N ILE A 63 19.88 -12.82 18.95
CA ILE A 63 18.90 -13.91 19.05
C ILE A 63 19.62 -15.09 19.70
N ILE A 64 19.22 -15.42 20.93
CA ILE A 64 19.82 -16.51 21.73
C ILE A 64 19.28 -17.85 21.26
N ARG A 65 17.97 -17.91 20.98
CA ARG A 65 17.31 -19.07 20.39
C ARG A 65 16.36 -18.57 19.30
N PRO A 66 16.61 -18.88 18.02
CA PRO A 66 15.72 -18.50 16.94
C PRO A 66 14.46 -19.37 16.94
N SER A 67 13.33 -18.77 16.58
CA SER A 67 12.11 -19.51 16.25
C SER A 67 12.24 -20.33 14.96
N ASP A 68 11.47 -21.40 14.85
CA ASP A 68 11.27 -22.18 13.62
C ASP A 68 10.43 -21.45 12.57
N GLN A 69 9.73 -20.38 12.97
CA GLN A 69 8.94 -19.51 12.10
C GLN A 69 9.81 -18.63 11.18
N ARG A 70 11.13 -18.61 11.41
CA ARG A 70 12.05 -17.70 10.71
C ARG A 70 12.49 -18.21 9.34
N GLN A 71 12.83 -17.25 8.48
CA GLN A 71 13.67 -17.48 7.30
C GLN A 71 14.78 -16.43 7.23
N SER A 72 15.77 -16.66 6.37
CA SER A 72 16.80 -15.66 6.08
C SER A 72 16.19 -14.57 5.18
N PRO A 73 16.20 -13.29 5.60
CA PRO A 73 15.70 -12.21 4.75
C PRO A 73 16.61 -12.06 3.52
N PRO A 74 16.06 -11.99 2.28
CA PRO A 74 16.87 -11.83 1.08
C PRO A 74 17.53 -10.44 0.99
N CYS A 75 16.89 -9.40 1.55
CA CYS A 75 17.38 -8.03 1.44
C CYS A 75 18.46 -7.71 2.48
N LYS A 76 19.67 -7.36 2.01
CA LYS A 76 20.83 -6.97 2.84
C LYS A 76 20.59 -5.76 3.75
N VAL A 77 19.62 -4.91 3.42
CA VAL A 77 19.29 -3.70 4.19
C VAL A 77 17.98 -3.81 4.98
N PHE A 78 17.38 -5.01 5.05
CA PHE A 78 16.08 -5.27 5.66
C PHE A 78 15.92 -4.66 7.07
N THR A 79 16.90 -4.86 7.95
CA THR A 79 16.82 -4.37 9.34
C THR A 79 17.06 -2.87 9.52
N ARG A 80 17.39 -2.16 8.43
CA ARG A 80 17.68 -0.72 8.41
C ARG A 80 16.61 0.06 7.66
N CYS A 81 16.15 -0.46 6.53
CA CYS A 81 15.13 0.13 5.66
C CYS A 81 13.73 0.04 6.28
N GLY A 82 12.91 1.08 6.13
CA GLY A 82 11.52 1.10 6.62
C GLY A 82 10.49 0.47 5.67
N GLY A 83 10.91 -0.09 4.52
CA GLY A 83 10.00 -0.58 3.49
C GLY A 83 9.43 -1.98 3.74
N CYS A 84 10.19 -2.86 4.38
CA CYS A 84 9.79 -4.24 4.71
C CYS A 84 9.85 -4.43 6.22
N HIS A 85 8.98 -5.30 6.75
CA HIS A 85 8.81 -5.46 8.21
C HIS A 85 9.04 -6.89 8.69
N ILE A 86 8.83 -7.88 7.82
CA ILE A 86 8.71 -9.28 8.21
C ILE A 86 9.43 -10.25 7.26
N GLN A 87 10.45 -9.81 6.49
CA GLN A 87 11.23 -10.72 5.62
C GLN A 87 11.92 -11.86 6.36
N HIS A 88 12.08 -11.73 7.68
CA HIS A 88 12.60 -12.79 8.54
C HIS A 88 11.57 -13.88 8.85
N LEU A 89 10.33 -13.81 8.34
CA LEU A 89 9.29 -14.83 8.54
C LEU A 89 9.12 -15.72 7.33
N SER A 90 8.96 -17.01 7.57
CA SER A 90 8.46 -17.95 6.56
C SER A 90 7.08 -17.52 6.06
N GLU A 91 6.74 -17.93 4.83
CA GLU A 91 5.44 -17.60 4.21
C GLU A 91 4.26 -18.09 5.06
N ALA A 92 4.37 -19.30 5.62
CA ALA A 92 3.36 -19.85 6.53
C ALA A 92 3.17 -18.98 7.79
N SER A 93 4.26 -18.41 8.32
CA SER A 93 4.21 -17.53 9.50
C SER A 93 3.66 -16.14 9.17
N GLU A 94 3.98 -15.59 7.98
CA GLU A 94 3.37 -14.36 7.50
C GLU A 94 1.84 -14.52 7.34
N LYS A 95 1.39 -15.64 6.75
CA LYS A 95 -0.01 -15.99 6.62
C LYS A 95 -0.70 -16.07 7.98
N ALA A 96 -0.13 -16.86 8.91
CA ALA A 96 -0.68 -17.02 10.26
C ALA A 96 -0.80 -15.67 10.96
N MET A 97 0.24 -14.83 10.91
CA MET A 97 0.23 -13.49 11.51
C MET A 97 -0.90 -12.61 10.95
N LYS A 98 -1.12 -12.61 9.64
CA LYS A 98 -2.14 -11.77 8.99
C LYS A 98 -3.56 -12.26 9.27
N VAL A 99 -3.79 -13.58 9.25
CA VAL A 99 -5.09 -14.19 9.55
C VAL A 99 -5.45 -14.02 11.02
N GLU A 100 -4.53 -14.35 11.94
CA GLU A 100 -4.74 -14.23 13.39
C GLU A 100 -5.05 -12.78 13.78
N ARG A 101 -4.42 -11.79 13.11
CA ARG A 101 -4.70 -10.37 13.37
C ARG A 101 -6.17 -10.03 13.16
N VAL A 102 -6.77 -10.50 12.06
CA VAL A 102 -8.19 -10.21 11.76
C VAL A 102 -9.10 -10.99 12.71
N GLN A 103 -8.85 -12.29 12.91
CA GLN A 103 -9.66 -13.12 13.81
C GLN A 103 -9.68 -12.56 15.23
N ARG A 104 -8.49 -12.30 15.79
CA ARG A 104 -8.33 -11.79 17.15
C ARG A 104 -9.06 -10.47 17.36
N LEU A 105 -9.03 -9.57 16.38
CA LEU A 105 -9.70 -8.27 16.48
C LEU A 105 -11.23 -8.40 16.60
N PHE A 106 -11.84 -9.29 15.82
CA PHE A 106 -13.29 -9.54 15.92
C PHE A 106 -13.67 -10.31 17.19
N GLU A 107 -12.90 -11.35 17.53
CA GLU A 107 -13.13 -12.17 18.72
C GLU A 107 -13.04 -11.36 20.03
N GLN A 108 -12.05 -10.46 20.14
CA GLN A 108 -11.88 -9.60 21.32
C GLN A 108 -13.09 -8.71 21.61
N GLU A 109 -13.85 -8.37 20.56
CA GLU A 109 -15.06 -7.57 20.67
C GLU A 109 -16.34 -8.42 20.72
N GLY A 110 -16.21 -9.74 20.82
CA GLY A 110 -17.33 -10.67 20.93
C GLY A 110 -18.05 -10.97 19.62
N TYR A 111 -17.45 -10.64 18.46
CA TYR A 111 -18.01 -10.95 17.15
C TYR A 111 -17.41 -12.26 16.62
N SER A 112 -18.25 -13.27 16.43
CA SER A 112 -17.87 -14.47 15.70
C SER A 112 -17.90 -14.17 14.21
N ILE A 113 -16.78 -14.37 13.53
CA ILE A 113 -16.69 -14.34 12.07
C ILE A 113 -16.57 -15.78 11.52
N PRO A 114 -16.96 -16.03 10.26
CA PRO A 114 -16.65 -17.28 9.58
C PRO A 114 -15.15 -17.55 9.49
N ASP A 115 -14.78 -18.76 9.06
CA ASP A 115 -13.39 -19.10 8.78
C ASP A 115 -12.79 -18.09 7.78
N VAL A 116 -11.65 -17.52 8.18
CA VAL A 116 -10.97 -16.49 7.40
C VAL A 116 -10.22 -17.15 6.26
N MET A 117 -10.70 -16.92 5.03
CA MET A 117 -9.97 -17.30 3.84
C MET A 117 -8.68 -16.48 3.72
N TYR A 118 -7.66 -17.06 3.10
CA TYR A 118 -6.42 -16.36 2.82
C TYR A 118 -6.05 -16.51 1.35
N ARG A 119 -5.80 -15.39 0.69
CA ARG A 119 -5.30 -15.34 -0.69
C ARG A 119 -3.84 -14.94 -0.67
N GLU A 120 -2.99 -15.89 -1.08
CA GLU A 120 -1.56 -15.67 -1.23
C GLU A 120 -1.30 -14.75 -2.42
N SER A 121 -0.32 -13.85 -2.28
CA SER A 121 0.11 -13.04 -3.41
C SER A 121 0.76 -13.92 -4.46
N PRO A 122 0.54 -13.69 -5.77
CA PRO A 122 1.17 -14.51 -6.79
C PRO A 122 2.69 -14.38 -6.82
N ASP A 123 3.21 -13.24 -6.37
CA ASP A 123 4.63 -12.98 -6.21
C ASP A 123 4.91 -12.42 -4.81
N THR A 124 5.85 -13.02 -4.09
CA THR A 124 6.25 -12.55 -2.76
C THR A 124 7.42 -11.56 -2.79
N LEU A 125 8.09 -11.44 -3.94
CA LEU A 125 9.22 -10.56 -4.24
C LEU A 125 9.04 -9.94 -5.64
N PHE A 126 9.72 -8.82 -5.91
CA PHE A 126 9.71 -8.09 -7.19
C PHE A 126 8.32 -7.72 -7.73
N TYR A 127 7.33 -7.59 -6.84
CA TYR A 127 5.93 -7.39 -7.22
C TYR A 127 5.53 -5.91 -7.36
N ARG A 128 6.30 -4.97 -6.78
CA ARG A 128 5.96 -3.56 -6.80
C ARG A 128 6.30 -2.90 -8.13
N ASN A 129 5.29 -2.29 -8.73
CA ASN A 129 5.37 -1.55 -9.99
C ASN A 129 5.72 -0.07 -9.83
N LYS A 130 5.88 0.43 -8.60
CA LYS A 130 6.17 1.85 -8.31
C LYS A 130 7.12 2.00 -7.12
N ALA A 131 8.17 2.77 -7.31
CA ALA A 131 9.11 3.20 -6.28
C ALA A 131 9.18 4.72 -6.18
N GLN A 132 9.37 5.21 -4.96
CA GLN A 132 9.64 6.60 -4.65
C GLN A 132 10.89 6.62 -3.76
N PHE A 133 12.04 6.80 -4.39
CA PHE A 133 13.32 6.84 -3.71
C PHE A 133 13.58 8.25 -3.17
N ALA A 134 13.96 8.34 -1.91
CA ALA A 134 14.53 9.56 -1.35
C ALA A 134 15.98 9.68 -1.80
N VAL A 135 16.41 10.91 -2.10
CA VAL A 135 17.77 11.24 -2.51
C VAL A 135 18.38 12.16 -1.46
N THR A 136 19.58 11.84 -1.00
CA THR A 136 20.34 12.69 -0.09
C THR A 136 21.83 12.69 -0.47
N LYS A 137 22.56 13.68 0.02
CA LYS A 137 24.00 13.85 -0.19
C LYS A 137 24.63 14.20 1.14
N ASP A 138 25.66 13.46 1.54
CA ASP A 138 26.39 13.74 2.78
C ASP A 138 27.38 14.90 2.63
N GLU A 139 28.05 15.28 3.72
CA GLU A 139 29.03 16.39 3.74
C GLU A 139 30.29 16.09 2.91
N GLU A 140 30.61 14.81 2.71
CA GLU A 140 31.71 14.35 1.86
C GLU A 140 31.34 14.35 0.36
N GLY A 141 30.07 14.58 0.05
CA GLY A 141 29.54 14.64 -1.30
C GLY A 141 29.07 13.29 -1.85
N ASN A 142 28.98 12.25 -1.03
CA ASN A 142 28.48 10.94 -1.44
C ASN A 142 26.94 10.96 -1.50
N TYR A 143 26.40 10.47 -2.62
CA TYR A 143 24.97 10.32 -2.81
C TYR A 143 24.45 9.04 -2.15
N SER A 144 23.30 9.14 -1.50
CA SER A 144 22.50 8.00 -1.04
C SER A 144 21.12 8.05 -1.68
N VAL A 145 20.71 6.95 -2.31
CA VAL A 145 19.40 6.81 -2.96
C VAL A 145 18.74 5.54 -2.42
N GLY A 146 17.57 5.72 -1.82
CA GLY A 146 16.87 4.59 -1.24
C GLY A 146 15.61 4.99 -0.49
N PHE A 147 15.32 4.30 0.60
CA PHE A 147 14.11 4.52 1.39
C PHE A 147 14.45 5.02 2.78
N PHE A 148 13.51 5.71 3.42
CA PHE A 148 13.68 6.12 4.80
C PHE A 148 13.76 4.93 5.75
N ALA A 149 14.63 5.05 6.77
CA ALA A 149 14.66 4.11 7.88
C ALA A 149 13.35 4.17 8.68
N MET A 150 13.00 3.07 9.35
CA MET A 150 11.77 2.97 10.13
C MET A 150 11.67 4.12 11.15
N ARG A 151 10.60 4.93 11.06
CA ARG A 151 10.33 6.09 11.94
C ARG A 151 11.46 7.13 11.96
N SER A 152 12.11 7.37 10.83
CA SER A 152 13.17 8.36 10.67
C SER A 152 13.12 8.98 9.27
N GLN A 153 13.70 10.17 9.08
CA GLN A 153 13.97 10.75 7.76
C GLN A 153 15.37 10.40 7.24
N ARG A 154 16.10 9.53 7.94
CA ARG A 154 17.41 9.06 7.47
C ARG A 154 17.20 8.13 6.28
N VAL A 155 17.76 8.49 5.13
CA VAL A 155 17.78 7.64 3.94
C VAL A 155 18.69 6.43 4.19
N VAL A 156 18.20 5.25 3.82
CA VAL A 156 18.97 4.01 3.76
C VAL A 156 19.25 3.73 2.30
N ASP A 157 20.49 3.96 1.91
CA ASP A 157 20.96 3.64 0.57
C ASP A 157 20.76 2.15 0.27
N CYS A 158 20.30 1.87 -0.96
CA CYS A 158 20.18 0.52 -1.47
C CYS A 158 20.58 0.46 -2.94
N ASP A 159 21.18 -0.66 -3.34
CA ASP A 159 21.47 -0.97 -4.75
C ASP A 159 20.36 -1.83 -5.38
N GLU A 160 19.60 -2.52 -4.55
CA GLU A 160 18.55 -3.44 -4.96
C GLU A 160 17.45 -3.48 -3.89
N CYS A 161 16.20 -3.40 -4.34
CA CYS A 161 15.02 -3.59 -3.52
C CYS A 161 14.27 -4.84 -3.99
N TYR A 162 14.29 -5.90 -3.18
CA TYR A 162 13.72 -7.22 -3.50
C TYR A 162 12.19 -7.25 -3.62
N ILE A 163 11.50 -6.17 -3.29
CA ILE A 163 10.04 -6.06 -3.49
C ILE A 163 9.67 -5.16 -4.67
N GLN A 164 10.65 -4.44 -5.25
CA GLN A 164 10.45 -3.60 -6.43
C GLN A 164 10.77 -4.37 -7.69
N ASP A 165 10.09 -4.06 -8.79
CA ASP A 165 10.34 -4.68 -10.09
C ASP A 165 11.84 -4.63 -10.46
N SER A 166 12.34 -5.68 -11.12
CA SER A 166 13.73 -5.75 -11.57
C SER A 166 14.15 -4.55 -12.44
N LEU A 167 13.24 -4.02 -13.28
CA LEU A 167 13.51 -2.83 -14.10
C LEU A 167 13.66 -1.58 -13.23
N THR A 168 12.90 -1.47 -12.13
CA THR A 168 13.09 -0.41 -11.15
C THR A 168 14.49 -0.43 -10.57
N ASN A 169 15.03 -1.60 -10.22
CA ASN A 169 16.39 -1.73 -9.68
C ASN A 169 17.45 -1.37 -10.73
N ARG A 170 17.27 -1.77 -11.99
CA ARG A 170 18.17 -1.38 -13.09
C ARG A 170 18.20 0.14 -13.30
N VAL A 171 17.03 0.77 -13.31
CA VAL A 171 16.87 2.22 -13.45
C VAL A 171 17.45 2.97 -12.24
N LEU A 172 17.29 2.44 -11.03
CA LEU A 172 17.92 2.97 -9.82
C LEU A 172 19.45 3.00 -9.93
N LEU A 173 20.08 1.89 -10.35
CA LEU A 173 21.54 1.81 -10.49
C LEU A 173 22.06 2.80 -11.54
N LEU A 174 21.35 2.96 -12.65
CA LEU A 174 21.67 3.95 -13.67
C LEU A 174 21.56 5.37 -13.09
N PHE A 175 20.49 5.68 -12.37
CA PHE A 175 20.32 6.97 -11.71
C PHE A 175 21.44 7.26 -10.68
N LYS A 176 21.86 6.28 -9.89
CA LYS A 176 23.02 6.44 -8.98
C LYS A 176 24.31 6.76 -9.74
N SER A 177 24.51 6.17 -10.93
CA SER A 177 25.66 6.52 -11.78
C SER A 177 25.55 7.93 -12.35
N TYR A 178 24.36 8.35 -12.78
CA TYR A 178 24.09 9.73 -13.20
C TYR A 178 24.46 10.74 -12.11
N LEU A 179 24.03 10.49 -10.86
CA LEU A 179 24.33 11.38 -9.74
C LEU A 179 25.85 11.53 -9.51
N ARG A 180 26.61 10.44 -9.63
CA ARG A 180 28.08 10.48 -9.48
C ARG A 180 28.76 11.23 -10.62
N GLU A 181 28.26 11.11 -11.84
CA GLU A 181 28.87 11.69 -13.04
C GLU A 181 28.56 13.18 -13.20
N PHE A 182 27.29 13.57 -13.04
CA PHE A 182 26.83 14.93 -13.29
C PHE A 182 26.71 15.78 -12.02
N SER A 183 26.76 15.15 -10.84
CA SER A 183 26.72 15.83 -9.54
C SER A 183 25.63 16.91 -9.37
N PRO A 184 24.35 16.63 -9.72
CA PRO A 184 23.29 17.62 -9.59
C PRO A 184 23.05 18.02 -8.12
N PRO A 185 22.46 19.21 -7.88
CA PRO A 185 22.09 19.66 -6.55
C PRO A 185 21.00 18.76 -5.95
N ILE A 186 21.08 18.53 -4.64
CA ILE A 186 20.14 17.71 -3.87
C ILE A 186 19.46 18.59 -2.84
N PHE A 187 18.16 18.41 -2.70
CA PHE A 187 17.35 19.13 -1.75
C PHE A 187 17.89 18.97 -0.33
N LYS A 188 18.08 20.11 0.35
CA LYS A 188 18.29 20.18 1.79
C LYS A 188 17.24 21.11 2.39
N GLU A 189 16.66 20.75 3.54
CA GLU A 189 15.56 21.51 4.16
C GLU A 189 15.85 23.01 4.34
N ASN A 190 17.13 23.38 4.56
CA ASN A 190 17.57 24.75 4.79
C ASN A 190 18.02 25.50 3.53
N GLU A 191 18.40 24.80 2.47
CA GLU A 191 18.93 25.39 1.23
C GLU A 191 17.87 25.42 0.12
N ARG A 192 16.80 24.60 0.23
CA ARG A 192 15.62 24.60 -0.67
C ARG A 192 15.96 24.62 -2.17
N ASP A 193 17.00 23.93 -2.62
CA ASP A 193 17.26 23.74 -4.05
C ASP A 193 17.68 22.30 -4.34
N GLY A 194 17.10 21.69 -5.38
CA GLY A 194 17.59 20.45 -5.98
C GLY A 194 16.70 19.22 -5.84
N ILE A 195 17.24 18.07 -6.25
CA ILE A 195 16.51 16.79 -6.32
C ILE A 195 16.23 16.28 -4.91
N ALA A 196 14.97 15.96 -4.62
CA ALA A 196 14.54 15.39 -3.34
C ALA A 196 14.16 13.91 -3.48
N HIS A 197 13.50 13.55 -4.58
CA HIS A 197 13.06 12.19 -4.83
C HIS A 197 13.27 11.78 -6.28
N PHE A 198 13.39 10.48 -6.47
CA PHE A 198 13.39 9.84 -7.77
C PHE A 198 12.26 8.80 -7.81
N VAL A 199 11.31 9.00 -8.71
CA VAL A 199 10.13 8.13 -8.85
C VAL A 199 10.32 7.26 -10.08
N VAL A 200 10.03 5.98 -9.94
CA VAL A 200 10.04 5.01 -11.04
C VAL A 200 8.73 4.25 -11.01
N ARG A 201 8.11 4.10 -12.18
CA ARG A 201 6.95 3.24 -12.40
C ARG A 201 7.22 2.30 -13.57
N VAL A 202 6.83 1.05 -13.44
CA VAL A 202 7.02 0.00 -14.44
C VAL A 202 5.66 -0.64 -14.74
N SER A 203 5.26 -0.71 -16.00
CA SER A 203 4.01 -1.42 -16.37
C SER A 203 4.25 -2.91 -16.65
N SER A 204 3.16 -3.69 -16.79
CA SER A 204 3.24 -5.08 -17.25
C SER A 204 3.84 -5.24 -18.65
N GLU A 205 3.82 -4.20 -19.49
CA GLU A 205 4.44 -4.21 -20.82
C GLU A 205 5.95 -3.88 -20.79
N SER A 206 6.55 -3.82 -19.59
CA SER A 206 7.95 -3.40 -19.41
C SER A 206 8.21 -1.97 -19.89
N GLU A 207 7.20 -1.10 -19.84
CA GLU A 207 7.39 0.33 -20.05
C GLU A 207 7.76 1.00 -18.73
N VAL A 208 8.77 1.87 -18.76
CA VAL A 208 9.25 2.58 -17.58
C VAL A 208 8.97 4.08 -17.71
N MET A 209 8.27 4.61 -16.72
CA MET A 209 8.09 6.04 -16.48
C MET A 209 8.94 6.45 -15.29
N ILE A 210 9.70 7.54 -15.44
CA ILE A 210 10.53 8.09 -14.37
C ILE A 210 10.19 9.56 -14.13
N ALA A 211 10.38 10.01 -12.89
CA ALA A 211 10.33 11.43 -12.57
C ALA A 211 11.43 11.82 -11.59
N LEU A 212 12.12 12.91 -11.90
CA LEU A 212 12.85 13.68 -10.88
C LEU A 212 11.86 14.55 -10.14
N VAL A 213 11.88 14.47 -8.82
CA VAL A 213 11.17 15.42 -7.98
C VAL A 213 12.17 16.42 -7.44
N SER A 214 11.95 17.68 -7.73
CA SER A 214 12.81 18.79 -7.34
C SER A 214 11.93 19.97 -6.96
N ASN A 215 12.44 20.88 -6.14
CA ASN A 215 11.82 22.19 -5.92
C ASN A 215 12.49 23.30 -6.74
N ASP A 216 13.44 22.93 -7.60
CA ASP A 216 14.08 23.74 -8.62
C ASP A 216 13.86 23.12 -10.01
N ASP A 217 13.91 23.95 -11.05
CA ASP A 217 13.65 23.58 -12.44
C ASP A 217 14.76 22.72 -13.08
N LEU A 218 15.94 22.69 -12.45
CA LEU A 218 17.11 21.90 -12.86
C LEU A 218 17.47 22.05 -14.34
N MET A 219 17.28 23.26 -14.90
CA MET A 219 17.34 23.49 -16.35
C MET A 219 18.66 22.99 -16.97
N GLU A 220 19.79 23.21 -16.29
CA GLU A 220 21.14 22.78 -16.70
C GLU A 220 21.31 21.25 -16.76
N TYR A 221 20.48 20.49 -16.04
CA TYR A 221 20.59 19.04 -15.87
C TYR A 221 19.59 18.26 -16.73
N ARG A 222 18.58 18.92 -17.31
CA ARG A 222 17.49 18.25 -18.04
C ARG A 222 17.98 17.41 -19.22
N GLU A 223 18.83 17.99 -20.08
CA GLU A 223 19.32 17.30 -21.28
C GLU A 223 20.20 16.11 -20.93
N SER A 224 21.13 16.28 -19.98
CA SER A 224 22.02 15.20 -19.54
C SER A 224 21.24 14.09 -18.85
N PHE A 225 20.25 14.43 -18.01
CA PHE A 225 19.39 13.45 -17.35
C PHE A 225 18.59 12.62 -18.37
N VAL A 226 17.94 13.28 -19.34
CA VAL A 226 17.20 12.58 -20.40
C VAL A 226 18.13 11.67 -21.20
N ALA A 227 19.28 12.18 -21.63
CA ALA A 227 20.24 11.39 -22.40
C ALA A 227 20.74 10.17 -21.63
N TYR A 228 21.02 10.34 -20.33
CA TYR A 228 21.52 9.25 -19.48
C TYR A 228 20.46 8.18 -19.25
N MET A 229 19.25 8.57 -18.87
CA MET A 229 18.19 7.63 -18.51
C MET A 229 17.67 6.82 -19.70
N LYS A 230 17.80 7.36 -20.93
CA LYS A 230 17.57 6.62 -22.18
C LYS A 230 18.53 5.44 -22.39
N GLY A 231 19.57 5.28 -21.56
CA GLY A 231 20.40 4.08 -21.52
C GLY A 231 19.63 2.80 -21.12
N VAL A 232 18.42 2.94 -20.56
CA VAL A 232 17.45 1.85 -20.45
C VAL A 232 16.41 1.99 -21.56
N SER A 233 16.41 1.06 -22.52
CA SER A 233 15.51 1.04 -23.68
C SER A 233 14.02 0.99 -23.33
N GLU A 234 13.71 0.47 -22.16
CA GLU A 234 12.40 0.33 -21.56
C GLU A 234 11.84 1.67 -21.05
N VAL A 235 12.69 2.69 -20.85
CA VAL A 235 12.23 4.04 -20.48
C VAL A 235 11.47 4.66 -21.65
N LYS A 236 10.18 4.94 -21.41
CA LYS A 236 9.26 5.56 -22.37
C LYS A 236 8.83 6.96 -21.97
N SER A 237 9.01 7.33 -20.70
CA SER A 237 8.53 8.61 -20.18
C SER A 237 9.47 9.16 -19.11
N ILE A 238 9.87 10.41 -19.26
CA ILE A 238 10.77 11.11 -18.35
C ILE A 238 10.16 12.46 -17.96
N TYR A 239 9.94 12.65 -16.66
CA TYR A 239 9.36 13.85 -16.09
C TYR A 239 10.31 14.59 -15.14
N LEU A 240 10.08 15.89 -15.04
CA LEU A 240 10.41 16.69 -13.86
C LEU A 240 9.11 17.03 -13.13
N SER A 241 9.02 16.75 -11.83
CA SER A 241 7.92 17.14 -10.97
C SER A 241 8.41 18.20 -9.99
N GLU A 242 7.94 19.43 -10.17
CA GLU A 242 8.28 20.57 -9.34
C GLU A 242 7.41 20.56 -8.07
N ASN A 243 8.04 20.45 -6.91
CA ASN A 243 7.37 20.30 -5.63
C ASN A 243 7.97 21.21 -4.55
N ASP A 244 7.26 22.30 -4.25
CA ASP A 244 7.65 23.24 -3.18
C ASP A 244 7.31 22.74 -1.77
N ASN A 245 6.65 21.58 -1.67
CA ASN A 245 6.10 21.04 -0.44
C ASN A 245 6.51 19.59 -0.15
N LEU A 246 7.81 19.35 -0.23
CA LEU A 246 8.45 18.04 -0.04
C LEU A 246 8.24 17.39 1.34
N LYS A 247 7.63 18.11 2.29
CA LYS A 247 7.26 17.57 3.62
C LYS A 247 6.00 16.71 3.58
N TRP A 248 5.07 17.00 2.68
CA TRP A 248 3.72 16.39 2.70
C TRP A 248 3.45 15.51 1.48
N THR A 249 3.99 15.86 0.32
CA THR A 249 3.80 15.10 -0.91
C THR A 249 5.14 14.78 -1.55
N VAL A 250 5.23 13.61 -2.18
CA VAL A 250 6.41 13.25 -2.99
C VAL A 250 6.32 13.95 -4.34
N LEU A 251 5.24 13.75 -5.10
CA LEU A 251 5.03 14.45 -6.37
C LEU A 251 4.44 15.84 -6.11
N GLY A 252 4.90 16.81 -6.88
CA GLY A 252 4.37 18.17 -6.87
C GLY A 252 3.16 18.32 -7.78
N GLU A 253 2.56 19.51 -7.77
CA GLU A 253 1.39 19.80 -8.60
C GLU A 253 1.76 20.06 -10.06
N LYS A 254 2.94 20.65 -10.29
CA LYS A 254 3.48 20.94 -11.61
C LYS A 254 4.37 19.79 -12.07
N GLU A 255 4.08 19.29 -13.26
CA GLU A 255 4.85 18.25 -13.94
C GLU A 255 5.22 18.71 -15.35
N CYS A 256 6.49 18.53 -15.72
CA CYS A 256 7.02 18.84 -17.04
C CYS A 256 7.50 17.55 -17.68
N LEU A 257 6.88 17.15 -18.79
CA LEU A 257 7.35 16.04 -19.60
C LEU A 257 8.63 16.47 -20.31
N LEU A 258 9.76 15.88 -19.91
CA LEU A 258 11.06 16.18 -20.51
C LEU A 258 11.29 15.37 -21.79
N TRP A 259 10.79 14.13 -21.84
CA TRP A 259 10.94 13.27 -23.01
C TRP A 259 9.94 12.10 -23.01
N GLY A 260 9.52 11.70 -24.21
CA GLY A 260 8.77 10.48 -24.46
C GLY A 260 7.25 10.66 -24.37
N GLU A 261 6.58 9.65 -23.83
CA GLU A 261 5.12 9.59 -23.73
C GLU A 261 4.62 10.21 -22.42
N SER A 262 3.44 10.82 -22.42
CA SER A 262 2.85 11.39 -21.20
C SER A 262 2.21 10.36 -20.27
N GLU A 263 1.99 9.15 -20.78
CA GLU A 263 1.37 8.04 -20.07
C GLU A 263 2.08 6.75 -20.46
N ILE A 264 2.01 5.75 -19.60
CA ILE A 264 2.39 4.36 -19.94
C ILE A 264 1.15 3.49 -19.86
N LYS A 265 1.13 2.36 -20.58
CA LYS A 265 -0.01 1.44 -20.60
C LYS A 265 0.19 0.30 -19.62
N GLU A 266 -0.85 -0.01 -18.87
CA GLU A 266 -0.89 -1.15 -17.95
C GLU A 266 -1.99 -2.12 -18.37
N ARG A 267 -1.65 -3.41 -18.43
CA ARG A 267 -2.60 -4.48 -18.70
C ARG A 267 -2.82 -5.36 -17.48
N VAL A 268 -4.07 -5.52 -17.09
CA VAL A 268 -4.45 -6.32 -15.93
C VAL A 268 -5.89 -6.79 -16.07
N GLY A 269 -6.16 -8.07 -15.82
CA GLY A 269 -7.53 -8.62 -15.86
C GLY A 269 -8.25 -8.43 -17.21
N GLY A 270 -7.51 -8.39 -18.32
CA GLY A 270 -8.06 -8.12 -19.65
C GLY A 270 -8.27 -6.62 -19.97
N LEU A 271 -8.12 -5.72 -18.99
CA LEU A 271 -8.19 -4.28 -19.19
C LEU A 271 -6.85 -3.72 -19.68
N CYS A 272 -6.93 -2.64 -20.46
CA CYS A 272 -5.84 -1.74 -20.77
C CYS A 272 -6.11 -0.41 -20.06
N LEU A 273 -5.20 0.04 -19.21
CA LEU A 273 -5.33 1.27 -18.42
C LEU A 273 -4.21 2.24 -18.78
N SER A 274 -4.56 3.51 -18.97
CA SER A 274 -3.60 4.60 -19.12
C SER A 274 -3.12 5.05 -17.74
N LEU A 275 -1.79 5.10 -17.54
CA LEU A 275 -1.18 5.53 -16.29
C LEU A 275 -0.38 6.82 -16.49
N SER A 276 -0.93 7.94 -16.02
CA SER A 276 -0.16 9.19 -15.88
C SER A 276 0.76 9.14 -14.66
N LEU A 277 1.72 10.07 -14.57
CA LEU A 277 2.67 10.17 -13.46
C LEU A 277 1.97 10.17 -12.09
N ARG A 278 0.92 11.00 -11.98
CA ARG A 278 0.17 11.21 -10.74
C ARG A 278 -1.00 10.25 -10.53
N SER A 279 -1.43 9.48 -11.54
CA SER A 279 -2.53 8.51 -11.37
C SER A 279 -2.19 7.50 -10.26
N PHE A 280 -3.16 7.26 -9.37
CA PHE A 280 -3.06 6.19 -8.38
C PHE A 280 -3.27 4.84 -9.07
N PHE A 281 -2.45 3.87 -8.70
CA PHE A 281 -2.57 2.50 -9.15
C PHE A 281 -1.99 1.59 -8.08
N GLN A 282 -2.57 0.40 -7.88
CA GLN A 282 -2.11 -0.50 -6.84
C GLN A 282 -0.66 -0.90 -7.11
N ALA A 283 0.17 -0.86 -6.06
CA ALA A 283 1.59 -1.14 -6.20
C ALA A 283 1.85 -2.60 -6.62
N ASN A 284 0.96 -3.53 -6.26
CA ASN A 284 1.03 -4.94 -6.64
C ASN A 284 -0.03 -5.26 -7.70
N ARG A 285 0.36 -5.26 -8.98
CA ARG A 285 -0.55 -5.47 -10.11
C ARG A 285 -1.26 -6.84 -10.06
N ARG A 286 -0.55 -7.91 -9.72
CA ARG A 286 -1.10 -9.27 -9.67
C ARG A 286 -1.91 -9.51 -8.39
N GLY A 287 -1.49 -8.92 -7.27
CA GLY A 287 -2.29 -8.89 -6.05
C GLY A 287 -3.61 -8.13 -6.25
N MET A 288 -3.60 -7.02 -6.99
CA MET A 288 -4.82 -6.28 -7.32
C MET A 288 -5.81 -7.11 -8.14
N LEU A 289 -5.33 -7.88 -9.13
CA LEU A 289 -6.21 -8.77 -9.88
C LEU A 289 -6.86 -9.83 -8.97
N LEU A 290 -6.09 -10.43 -8.06
CA LEU A 290 -6.65 -11.36 -7.07
C LEU A 290 -7.71 -10.70 -6.17
N LEU A 291 -7.52 -9.42 -5.81
CA LEU A 291 -8.53 -8.67 -5.05
C LEU A 291 -9.83 -8.59 -5.84
N TRP A 292 -9.76 -8.21 -7.11
CA TRP A 292 -10.94 -8.08 -7.96
C TRP A 292 -11.63 -9.42 -8.20
N GLU A 293 -10.86 -10.50 -8.41
CA GLU A 293 -11.38 -11.86 -8.53
C GLU A 293 -12.11 -12.30 -7.25
N GLU A 294 -11.56 -11.98 -6.09
CA GLU A 294 -12.18 -12.31 -4.80
C GLU A 294 -13.44 -11.48 -4.55
N VAL A 295 -13.43 -10.19 -4.88
CA VAL A 295 -14.63 -9.33 -4.82
C VAL A 295 -15.72 -9.93 -5.71
N LEU A 296 -15.40 -10.25 -6.97
CA LEU A 296 -16.35 -10.85 -7.92
C LEU A 296 -16.91 -12.18 -7.38
N GLN A 297 -16.05 -13.03 -6.82
CA GLN A 297 -16.47 -14.30 -6.22
C GLN A 297 -17.43 -14.08 -5.03
N MET A 298 -17.17 -13.09 -4.18
CA MET A 298 -18.03 -12.78 -3.04
C MET A 298 -19.34 -12.09 -3.43
N MET A 299 -19.37 -11.39 -4.56
CA MET A 299 -20.61 -10.80 -5.07
C MET A 299 -21.63 -11.87 -5.50
N ASP A 300 -21.15 -13.06 -5.92
CA ASP A 300 -21.99 -14.20 -6.31
C ASP A 300 -23.04 -13.83 -7.39
N VAL A 301 -22.57 -13.14 -8.44
CA VAL A 301 -23.42 -12.58 -9.51
C VAL A 301 -23.74 -13.58 -10.61
N ASN A 302 -24.90 -13.42 -11.23
CA ASN A 302 -25.31 -14.15 -12.43
C ASN A 302 -25.45 -13.25 -13.69
N GLY A 303 -25.21 -11.94 -13.56
CA GLY A 303 -25.25 -10.97 -14.66
C GLY A 303 -26.51 -10.11 -14.70
N SER A 304 -27.46 -10.30 -13.77
CA SER A 304 -28.68 -9.50 -13.68
C SER A 304 -28.59 -8.36 -12.66
N GLU A 305 -27.49 -8.29 -11.92
CA GLU A 305 -27.34 -7.39 -10.78
C GLU A 305 -27.02 -5.96 -11.20
N SER A 306 -27.58 -5.00 -10.46
CA SER A 306 -27.12 -3.61 -10.44
C SER A 306 -26.14 -3.41 -9.29
N VAL A 307 -24.96 -2.88 -9.62
CA VAL A 307 -23.86 -2.73 -8.66
C VAL A 307 -23.49 -1.26 -8.48
N LEU A 308 -23.20 -0.87 -7.24
CA LEU A 308 -22.66 0.44 -6.91
C LEU A 308 -21.29 0.27 -6.26
N ASP A 309 -20.26 0.80 -6.91
CA ASP A 309 -18.87 0.81 -6.46
C ASP A 309 -18.52 2.17 -5.85
N LEU A 310 -18.48 2.21 -4.52
CA LEU A 310 -18.17 3.42 -3.75
C LEU A 310 -16.67 3.55 -3.56
N TYR A 311 -16.16 4.78 -3.76
CA TYR A 311 -14.72 5.08 -3.74
C TYR A 311 -13.97 4.41 -4.90
N CYS A 312 -14.56 4.42 -6.09
CA CYS A 312 -14.09 3.64 -7.23
C CYS A 312 -12.72 4.08 -7.79
N GLY A 313 -12.17 5.21 -7.34
CA GLY A 313 -10.91 5.76 -7.84
C GLY A 313 -10.92 5.94 -9.35
N THR A 314 -9.90 5.41 -10.04
CA THR A 314 -9.79 5.46 -11.51
C THR A 314 -10.69 4.43 -12.22
N GLY A 315 -11.63 3.79 -11.52
CA GLY A 315 -12.61 2.87 -12.07
C GLY A 315 -12.08 1.49 -12.46
N ALA A 316 -10.83 1.13 -12.13
CA ALA A 316 -10.22 -0.10 -12.63
C ALA A 316 -10.96 -1.37 -12.17
N MET A 317 -11.37 -1.44 -10.89
CA MET A 317 -12.20 -2.52 -10.38
C MET A 317 -13.61 -2.48 -11.00
N THR A 318 -14.22 -1.29 -11.07
CA THR A 318 -15.53 -1.07 -11.68
C THR A 318 -15.60 -1.62 -13.11
N LEU A 319 -14.59 -1.30 -13.93
CA LEU A 319 -14.48 -1.74 -15.32
C LEU A 319 -14.23 -3.24 -15.44
N TYR A 320 -13.47 -3.83 -14.52
CA TYR A 320 -13.22 -5.28 -14.49
C TYR A 320 -14.51 -6.05 -14.18
N LEU A 321 -15.28 -5.55 -13.21
CA LEU A 321 -16.54 -6.18 -12.79
C LEU A 321 -17.68 -5.97 -13.80
N ALA A 322 -17.62 -4.91 -14.60
CA ALA A 322 -18.68 -4.54 -15.55
C ALA A 322 -19.07 -5.69 -16.51
N SER A 323 -18.12 -6.53 -16.94
CA SER A 323 -18.41 -7.66 -17.83
C SER A 323 -19.22 -8.81 -17.19
N HIS A 324 -19.47 -8.75 -15.88
CA HIS A 324 -20.14 -9.80 -15.11
C HIS A 324 -21.50 -9.39 -14.55
N VAL A 325 -21.96 -8.16 -14.81
CA VAL A 325 -23.16 -7.57 -14.19
C VAL A 325 -23.99 -6.81 -15.23
N GLN A 326 -25.25 -6.52 -14.91
CA GLN A 326 -26.12 -5.81 -15.84
C GLN A 326 -25.67 -4.35 -16.01
N LYS A 327 -25.45 -3.66 -14.88
CA LYS A 327 -25.01 -2.26 -14.83
C LYS A 327 -24.18 -2.05 -13.57
N ILE A 328 -23.10 -1.28 -13.69
CA ILE A 328 -22.31 -0.84 -12.54
C ILE A 328 -22.14 0.68 -12.54
N VAL A 329 -22.27 1.29 -11.36
CA VAL A 329 -22.05 2.73 -11.15
C VAL A 329 -20.87 2.92 -10.22
N GLY A 330 -19.86 3.68 -10.62
CA GLY A 330 -18.73 4.06 -9.77
C GLY A 330 -18.90 5.47 -9.22
N VAL A 331 -18.62 5.68 -7.93
CA VAL A 331 -18.66 7.00 -7.27
C VAL A 331 -17.27 7.37 -6.77
N GLU A 332 -16.76 8.52 -7.19
CA GLU A 332 -15.48 9.06 -6.73
C GLU A 332 -15.54 10.59 -6.62
N SER A 333 -14.95 11.12 -5.55
CA SER A 333 -14.91 12.54 -5.24
C SER A 333 -13.85 13.32 -6.00
N HIS A 334 -12.80 12.65 -6.49
CA HIS A 334 -11.67 13.28 -7.14
C HIS A 334 -11.90 13.42 -8.66
N PRO A 335 -12.04 14.66 -9.21
CA PRO A 335 -12.42 14.86 -10.61
C PRO A 335 -11.46 14.20 -11.61
N LYS A 336 -10.15 14.25 -11.35
CA LYS A 336 -9.15 13.59 -12.20
C LYS A 336 -9.31 12.06 -12.25
N ALA A 337 -9.74 11.44 -11.16
CA ALA A 337 -9.93 9.99 -11.13
C ALA A 337 -11.17 9.59 -11.94
N ILE A 338 -12.24 10.38 -11.91
CA ILE A 338 -13.42 10.22 -12.78
C ILE A 338 -13.06 10.46 -14.25
N PHE A 339 -12.22 11.46 -14.55
CA PHE A 339 -11.70 11.66 -15.90
C PHE A 339 -10.93 10.42 -16.40
N ASP A 340 -9.99 9.92 -15.60
CA ASP A 340 -9.22 8.71 -15.91
C ASP A 340 -10.16 7.48 -16.05
N ALA A 341 -11.19 7.38 -15.21
CA ALA A 341 -12.16 6.28 -15.24
C ALA A 341 -12.98 6.26 -16.55
N ASN A 342 -13.51 7.42 -16.97
CA ASN A 342 -14.24 7.55 -18.24
C ASN A 342 -13.32 7.28 -19.45
N ALA A 343 -12.08 7.78 -19.41
CA ALA A 343 -11.10 7.51 -20.47
C ALA A 343 -10.78 6.01 -20.56
N ASN A 344 -10.62 5.33 -19.42
CA ASN A 344 -10.39 3.89 -19.37
C ASN A 344 -11.64 3.09 -19.81
N ALA A 345 -12.85 3.55 -19.50
CA ALA A 345 -14.09 2.93 -20.00
C ALA A 345 -14.13 2.95 -21.54
N ALA A 346 -13.86 4.13 -22.12
CA ALA A 346 -13.80 4.30 -23.58
C ALA A 346 -12.69 3.46 -24.21
N LEU A 347 -11.50 3.41 -23.59
CA LEU A 347 -10.35 2.62 -24.04
C LEU A 347 -10.63 1.11 -24.07
N ASN A 348 -11.48 0.61 -23.16
CA ASN A 348 -11.82 -0.80 -23.06
C ASN A 348 -13.18 -1.14 -23.69
N HIS A 349 -13.85 -0.17 -24.32
CA HIS A 349 -15.19 -0.35 -24.92
C HIS A 349 -16.23 -0.90 -23.93
N VAL A 350 -16.19 -0.44 -22.68
CA VAL A 350 -17.15 -0.84 -21.64
C VAL A 350 -18.28 0.18 -21.59
N GLU A 351 -19.50 -0.24 -21.94
CA GLU A 351 -20.66 0.64 -22.11
C GLU A 351 -21.68 0.58 -20.96
N ASN A 352 -21.68 -0.50 -20.17
CA ASN A 352 -22.63 -0.71 -19.07
C ASN A 352 -22.14 -0.13 -17.73
N VAL A 353 -21.31 0.92 -17.79
CA VAL A 353 -20.70 1.61 -16.66
C VAL A 353 -21.07 3.08 -16.67
N GLU A 354 -21.33 3.63 -15.49
CA GLU A 354 -21.54 5.06 -15.26
C GLU A 354 -20.64 5.53 -14.12
N PHE A 355 -19.94 6.65 -14.29
CA PHE A 355 -19.09 7.23 -13.24
C PHE A 355 -19.67 8.57 -12.77
N ILE A 356 -19.88 8.69 -11.47
CA ILE A 356 -20.44 9.89 -10.83
C ILE A 356 -19.34 10.58 -10.03
N GLU A 357 -19.04 11.82 -10.39
CA GLU A 357 -18.21 12.70 -9.57
C GLU A 357 -19.02 13.20 -8.36
N GLY A 358 -18.59 12.84 -7.15
CA GLY A 358 -19.25 13.28 -5.94
C GLY A 358 -18.74 12.60 -4.68
N VAL A 359 -19.08 13.18 -3.53
CA VAL A 359 -18.85 12.55 -2.23
C VAL A 359 -19.93 11.50 -1.97
N VAL A 360 -19.51 10.32 -1.51
CA VAL A 360 -20.39 9.16 -1.30
C VAL A 360 -21.53 9.49 -0.33
N GLU A 361 -21.25 10.34 0.67
CA GLU A 361 -22.18 10.85 1.67
C GLU A 361 -23.38 11.62 1.08
N GLU A 362 -23.23 12.16 -0.13
CA GLU A 362 -24.28 12.91 -0.84
C GLU A 362 -24.91 12.08 -1.96
N VAL A 363 -24.08 11.35 -2.71
CA VAL A 363 -24.54 10.57 -3.87
C VAL A 363 -25.41 9.39 -3.46
N LEU A 364 -24.97 8.57 -2.49
CA LEU A 364 -25.71 7.35 -2.12
C LEU A 364 -27.15 7.66 -1.62
N PRO A 365 -27.37 8.64 -0.72
CA PRO A 365 -28.72 9.00 -0.30
C PRO A 365 -29.62 9.58 -1.40
N SER A 366 -29.04 10.19 -2.44
CA SER A 366 -29.81 10.82 -3.53
C SER A 366 -30.21 9.86 -4.65
N MET A 367 -29.76 8.61 -4.62
CA MET A 367 -30.11 7.63 -5.66
C MET A 367 -31.56 7.14 -5.53
N ASP A 368 -32.33 7.30 -6.60
CA ASP A 368 -33.75 6.90 -6.70
C ASP A 368 -33.98 5.38 -6.77
N SER A 369 -32.98 4.63 -7.24
CA SER A 369 -33.03 3.16 -7.32
C SER A 369 -31.96 2.56 -6.42
N ASP A 370 -32.37 1.57 -5.63
CA ASP A 370 -31.46 0.87 -4.73
C ASP A 370 -30.66 -0.18 -5.53
N PRO A 371 -29.32 -0.18 -5.43
CA PRO A 371 -28.50 -1.20 -6.05
C PRO A 371 -28.71 -2.55 -5.34
N SER A 372 -28.56 -3.65 -6.09
CA SER A 372 -28.62 -4.99 -5.51
C SER A 372 -27.36 -5.29 -4.67
N ILE A 373 -26.22 -4.72 -5.10
CA ILE A 373 -24.92 -4.92 -4.47
C ILE A 373 -24.22 -3.57 -4.31
N VAL A 374 -23.65 -3.32 -3.13
CA VAL A 374 -22.74 -2.21 -2.87
C VAL A 374 -21.34 -2.75 -2.62
N ILE A 375 -20.33 -2.14 -3.23
CA ILE A 375 -18.91 -2.36 -2.95
C ILE A 375 -18.37 -1.09 -2.28
N CYS A 376 -17.61 -1.25 -1.21
CA CYS A 376 -16.93 -0.17 -0.49
C CYS A 376 -15.43 -0.47 -0.41
N ASP A 377 -14.58 0.35 -1.02
CA ASP A 377 -13.12 0.37 -0.79
C ASP A 377 -12.67 1.73 -0.21
N PRO A 378 -13.04 2.04 1.04
CA PRO A 378 -12.85 3.36 1.62
C PRO A 378 -11.37 3.66 1.93
N PRO A 379 -11.03 4.95 2.13
CA PRO A 379 -9.73 5.32 2.69
C PRO A 379 -9.52 4.74 4.09
N ARG A 380 -8.28 4.79 4.60
CA ARG A 380 -7.88 4.28 5.94
C ARG A 380 -8.71 4.74 7.15
N LYS A 381 -9.53 5.79 7.01
CA LYS A 381 -10.47 6.24 8.05
C LYS A 381 -11.73 5.38 8.15
N GLY A 382 -11.96 4.48 7.20
CA GLY A 382 -13.18 3.69 7.03
C GLY A 382 -14.31 4.48 6.36
N VAL A 383 -15.52 3.92 6.40
CA VAL A 383 -16.73 4.51 5.83
C VAL A 383 -17.32 5.56 6.78
N ASP A 384 -17.85 6.65 6.24
CA ASP A 384 -18.55 7.65 7.06
C ASP A 384 -19.84 7.07 7.66
N ARG A 385 -20.16 7.46 8.89
CA ARG A 385 -21.33 6.94 9.61
C ARG A 385 -22.64 7.22 8.87
N LYS A 386 -22.76 8.33 8.14
CA LYS A 386 -23.94 8.64 7.32
C LYS A 386 -24.12 7.64 6.18
N VAL A 387 -23.02 7.21 5.57
CA VAL A 387 -23.02 6.21 4.49
C VAL A 387 -23.43 4.85 5.05
N LEU A 388 -22.85 4.43 6.17
CA LEU A 388 -23.26 3.19 6.85
C LEU A 388 -24.76 3.18 7.20
N GLN A 389 -25.26 4.30 7.73
CA GLN A 389 -26.68 4.44 8.04
C GLN A 389 -27.54 4.37 6.77
N CYS A 390 -27.12 5.00 5.68
CA CYS A 390 -27.84 4.94 4.41
C CYS A 390 -27.89 3.52 3.84
N ILE A 391 -26.79 2.76 3.93
CA ILE A 391 -26.75 1.34 3.54
C ILE A 391 -27.76 0.53 4.37
N LEU A 392 -27.81 0.77 5.68
CA LEU A 392 -28.77 0.13 6.59
C LEU A 392 -30.22 0.48 6.28
N ASP A 393 -30.50 1.77 6.00
CA ASP A 393 -31.85 2.26 5.70
C ASP A 393 -32.37 1.70 4.36
N LYS A 394 -31.48 1.61 3.36
CA LYS A 394 -31.77 1.01 2.05
C LYS A 394 -31.81 -0.52 2.07
N LYS A 395 -31.27 -1.17 3.13
CA LYS A 395 -31.23 -2.63 3.30
C LYS A 395 -30.65 -3.35 2.08
N ILE A 396 -29.49 -2.87 1.63
CA ILE A 396 -28.78 -3.46 0.47
C ILE A 396 -28.54 -4.96 0.73
N ASP A 397 -28.96 -5.83 -0.19
CA ASP A 397 -28.92 -7.28 0.02
C ASP A 397 -27.48 -7.80 0.25
N VAL A 398 -26.54 -7.30 -0.56
CA VAL A 398 -25.12 -7.68 -0.47
C VAL A 398 -24.24 -6.44 -0.39
N LEU A 399 -23.40 -6.39 0.63
CA LEU A 399 -22.34 -5.39 0.77
C LEU A 399 -20.97 -6.08 0.78
N ILE A 400 -20.10 -5.70 -0.15
CA ILE A 400 -18.69 -6.09 -0.16
C ILE A 400 -17.87 -4.93 0.42
N TYR A 401 -17.18 -5.18 1.52
CA TYR A 401 -16.29 -4.18 2.14
C TYR A 401 -14.84 -4.63 1.98
N VAL A 402 -14.06 -3.85 1.23
CA VAL A 402 -12.60 -3.98 1.08
C VAL A 402 -11.92 -3.03 2.08
N SER A 403 -10.87 -3.48 2.78
CA SER A 403 -10.20 -2.65 3.78
C SER A 403 -8.73 -2.98 3.97
N CYS A 404 -7.92 -1.93 3.94
CA CYS A 404 -6.51 -1.97 4.33
C CYS A 404 -6.27 -1.78 5.84
N SER A 405 -7.33 -1.56 6.63
CA SER A 405 -7.27 -1.40 8.10
C SER A 405 -8.33 -2.28 8.79
N PRO A 406 -7.90 -3.39 9.40
CA PRO A 406 -8.78 -4.25 10.19
C PRO A 406 -9.50 -3.53 11.34
N GLU A 407 -8.89 -2.49 11.92
CA GLU A 407 -9.44 -1.75 13.06
C GLU A 407 -10.66 -0.89 12.66
N THR A 408 -10.58 -0.17 11.53
CA THR A 408 -11.73 0.60 11.03
C THR A 408 -12.78 -0.32 10.42
N LEU A 409 -12.36 -1.42 9.79
CA LEU A 409 -13.27 -2.47 9.34
C LEU A 409 -14.10 -3.02 10.51
N LEU A 410 -13.47 -3.37 11.63
CA LEU A 410 -14.16 -3.85 12.82
C LEU A 410 -15.18 -2.82 13.33
N ARG A 411 -14.75 -1.54 13.47
CA ARG A 411 -15.64 -0.45 13.88
C ARG A 411 -16.90 -0.37 13.01
N ASP A 412 -16.73 -0.41 11.69
CA ASP A 412 -17.84 -0.27 10.74
C ASP A 412 -18.71 -1.54 10.71
N SER A 413 -18.07 -2.72 10.79
CA SER A 413 -18.75 -4.02 10.88
C SER A 413 -19.69 -4.09 12.07
N LYS A 414 -19.31 -3.53 13.23
CA LYS A 414 -20.17 -3.46 14.41
C LYS A 414 -21.47 -2.73 14.13
N ILE A 415 -21.37 -1.55 13.50
CA ILE A 415 -22.53 -0.71 13.16
C ILE A 415 -23.45 -1.47 12.19
N LEU A 416 -22.87 -2.11 11.16
CA LEU A 416 -23.63 -2.88 10.18
C LEU A 416 -24.34 -4.09 10.83
N CYS A 417 -23.63 -4.83 11.69
CA CYS A 417 -24.19 -6.00 12.36
C CYS A 417 -25.27 -5.64 13.39
N GLU A 418 -25.10 -4.55 14.14
CA GLU A 418 -26.13 -4.02 15.04
C GLU A 418 -27.38 -3.57 14.26
N GLY A 419 -27.20 -3.12 13.01
CA GLY A 419 -28.28 -2.71 12.13
C GLY A 419 -28.94 -3.83 11.32
N GLY A 420 -28.50 -5.08 11.47
CA GLY A 420 -29.15 -6.27 10.89
C GLY A 420 -28.28 -7.13 9.99
N TYR A 421 -27.16 -6.62 9.49
CA TYR A 421 -26.28 -7.39 8.61
C TYR A 421 -25.58 -8.55 9.31
N ARG A 422 -25.26 -9.59 8.56
CA ARG A 422 -24.41 -10.70 8.98
C ARG A 422 -23.15 -10.76 8.15
N ILE A 423 -22.02 -11.02 8.80
CA ILE A 423 -20.77 -11.34 8.11
C ILE A 423 -20.88 -12.76 7.58
N SER A 424 -20.91 -12.89 6.25
CA SER A 424 -21.10 -14.17 5.57
C SER A 424 -19.79 -14.79 5.07
N SER A 425 -18.78 -13.97 4.76
CA SER A 425 -17.43 -14.42 4.45
C SER A 425 -16.40 -13.36 4.78
N VAL A 426 -15.17 -13.80 5.08
CA VAL A 426 -14.00 -12.95 5.32
C VAL A 426 -12.83 -13.52 4.56
N CYS A 427 -12.13 -12.69 3.79
CA CYS A 427 -10.91 -13.04 3.11
C CYS A 427 -9.80 -12.04 3.46
N VAL A 428 -8.63 -12.56 3.82
CA VAL A 428 -7.41 -11.78 3.96
C VAL A 428 -6.56 -12.01 2.72
N LEU A 429 -6.29 -10.93 1.99
CA LEU A 429 -5.41 -10.94 0.84
C LEU A 429 -4.03 -10.41 1.20
N ASN A 430 -3.01 -11.16 0.81
CA ASN A 430 -1.63 -10.70 0.91
C ASN A 430 -1.26 -9.75 -0.24
N MET A 431 -1.81 -8.53 -0.20
CA MET A 431 -1.49 -7.51 -1.20
C MET A 431 -0.03 -7.04 -1.13
N PHE A 432 0.56 -7.06 0.07
CA PHE A 432 1.92 -6.58 0.31
C PHE A 432 2.75 -7.62 1.09
N PRO A 433 3.24 -8.68 0.41
CA PRO A 433 4.17 -9.63 1.00
C PRO A 433 5.38 -8.97 1.65
N GLN A 434 6.01 -9.61 2.63
CA GLN A 434 7.17 -9.08 3.36
C GLN A 434 6.87 -7.86 4.26
N THR A 435 5.60 -7.45 4.34
CA THR A 435 5.12 -6.34 5.19
C THR A 435 3.98 -6.81 6.09
N TYR A 436 3.74 -6.10 7.20
CA TYR A 436 2.59 -6.36 8.06
C TYR A 436 1.25 -5.90 7.44
N HIS A 437 1.28 -5.20 6.30
CA HIS A 437 0.06 -4.74 5.64
C HIS A 437 -0.68 -5.94 5.02
N LEU A 438 -2.00 -5.87 5.08
CA LEU A 438 -2.92 -6.83 4.50
C LEU A 438 -4.13 -6.06 3.97
N GLU A 439 -4.82 -6.66 3.01
CA GLU A 439 -6.16 -6.23 2.61
C GLU A 439 -7.17 -7.26 3.14
N THR A 440 -8.32 -6.80 3.61
CA THR A 440 -9.42 -7.67 4.05
C THR A 440 -10.64 -7.40 3.20
N ILE A 441 -11.31 -8.45 2.75
CA ILE A 441 -12.57 -8.37 2.00
C ILE A 441 -13.63 -9.09 2.85
N VAL A 442 -14.72 -8.40 3.14
CA VAL A 442 -15.82 -8.93 3.95
C VAL A 442 -17.12 -8.82 3.17
N ARG A 443 -17.84 -9.94 3.08
CA ARG A 443 -19.19 -9.97 2.52
C ARG A 443 -20.21 -9.89 3.64
N PHE A 444 -21.02 -8.86 3.62
CA PHE A 444 -22.19 -8.72 4.46
C PHE A 444 -23.45 -9.08 3.69
N SER A 445 -24.39 -9.76 4.35
CA SER A 445 -25.73 -10.04 3.85
C SER A 445 -26.76 -9.51 4.83
N TYR A 446 -27.78 -8.80 4.32
CA TYR A 446 -28.87 -8.28 5.15
C TYR A 446 -29.86 -9.37 5.58
#